data_AF-A0A502MHF2-F1
#
_entry.id   AF-A0A502MHF2-F1
#
_cell.length_a   1.000
_cell.length_b   1.000
_cell.length_c   1.000
_cell.angle_alpha   90.00
_cell.angle_beta   90.00
_cell.angle_gamma   90.00
#
_symmetry.space_group_name_H-M   'P 1'
#
loop_
_entity.id
_entity.type
_entity.pdbx_description
1 polymer ?
#
loop_
_entity_poly.entity_id
_entity_poly.type
_entity_poly.pdbx_seq_one_letter_code
_entity_poly.pdbx_strand_id
1 'polypeptide(L)'
;MSSRPLAENVFVFGTLKRGFPLHDEGLSRARFIGPCRTKQRYPMLIAGPRFAPMMFNEPGSGLHVSGELYTVDEWVLAKLDSMESIGKPGNFRILIEIDPVAGEPSILVHVYMKSRSLADPIHSGLLDRYEDRRFTREDPAKPARDVVRDTRMQAGPNLGEGTKARSTSPRD
;
A
#
# COMPACT_ATOMS: atom_id res chain seq x y z
N MET A 1 -19.30 -35.28 -5.65
CA MET A 1 -18.77 -34.31 -6.64
C MET A 1 -17.60 -33.60 -5.99
N SER A 2 -16.36 -33.92 -6.36
CA SER A 2 -15.20 -33.21 -5.84
C SER A 2 -15.09 -31.90 -6.63
N SER A 3 -15.44 -30.76 -6.02
CA SER A 3 -15.02 -29.48 -6.60
C SER A 3 -13.50 -29.46 -6.54
N ARG A 4 -12.84 -29.24 -7.68
CA ARG A 4 -11.43 -28.84 -7.62
C ARG A 4 -11.38 -27.54 -6.80
N PRO A 5 -10.44 -27.40 -5.86
CA PRO A 5 -10.19 -26.09 -5.25
C PRO A 5 -9.98 -25.08 -6.38
N LEU A 6 -10.66 -23.95 -6.32
CA LEU A 6 -10.45 -22.87 -7.28
C LEU A 6 -9.00 -22.40 -7.12
N ALA A 7 -8.26 -22.49 -8.23
CA ALA A 7 -6.86 -22.10 -8.29
C ALA A 7 -6.79 -20.71 -8.91
N GLU A 8 -6.24 -19.77 -8.17
CA GLU A 8 -6.14 -18.36 -8.56
C GLU A 8 -4.73 -18.01 -8.96
N ASN A 9 -4.58 -17.08 -9.91
CA ASN A 9 -3.28 -16.57 -10.32
C ASN A 9 -2.97 -15.26 -9.61
N VAL A 10 -1.81 -15.19 -8.97
CA VAL A 10 -1.35 -14.02 -8.22
C VAL A 10 -0.01 -13.53 -8.77
N PHE A 11 0.06 -12.24 -9.07
CA PHE A 11 1.29 -11.53 -9.38
C PHE A 11 1.87 -10.88 -8.13
N VAL A 12 3.14 -11.15 -7.85
CA VAL A 12 3.89 -10.54 -6.75
C VAL A 12 5.11 -9.80 -7.27
N PHE A 13 5.30 -8.57 -6.79
CA PHE A 13 6.37 -7.67 -7.25
C PHE A 13 7.34 -7.27 -6.13
N GLY A 14 6.98 -7.54 -4.87
CA GLY A 14 7.66 -7.03 -3.68
C GLY A 14 8.26 -8.12 -2.78
N THR A 15 7.98 -7.99 -1.48
CA THR A 15 8.57 -8.81 -0.40
C THR A 15 8.14 -10.28 -0.41
N LEU A 16 7.12 -10.63 -1.21
CA LEU A 16 6.63 -12.00 -1.42
C LEU A 16 7.42 -12.77 -2.50
N LYS A 17 8.23 -12.10 -3.33
CA LYS A 17 9.05 -12.76 -4.36
C LYS A 17 10.05 -13.75 -3.75
N ARG A 18 10.52 -14.73 -4.53
CA ARG A 18 11.55 -15.69 -4.09
C ARG A 18 12.79 -14.98 -3.56
N GLY A 19 13.31 -15.44 -2.42
CA GLY A 19 14.46 -14.85 -1.76
C GLY A 19 14.20 -13.50 -1.07
N PHE A 20 12.93 -13.10 -0.92
CA PHE A 20 12.53 -11.93 -0.12
C PHE A 20 11.81 -12.33 1.17
N PRO A 21 11.76 -11.42 2.17
CA PRO A 21 11.45 -11.79 3.55
C PRO A 21 10.07 -12.41 3.79
N LEU A 22 9.07 -12.24 2.93
CA LEU A 22 7.72 -12.77 3.16
C LEU A 22 7.41 -14.03 2.32
N HIS A 23 8.34 -14.50 1.50
CA HIS A 23 8.11 -15.61 0.58
C HIS A 23 7.66 -16.89 1.29
N ASP A 24 8.44 -17.37 2.26
CA ASP A 24 8.17 -18.66 2.90
C ASP A 24 6.88 -18.65 3.73
N GLU A 25 6.52 -17.48 4.28
CA GLU A 25 5.27 -17.32 5.04
C GLU A 25 4.05 -17.28 4.13
N GLY A 26 4.14 -16.58 2.99
CA GLY A 26 2.98 -16.33 2.12
C GLY A 26 2.81 -17.33 0.98
N LEU A 27 3.90 -17.83 0.40
CA LEU A 27 3.91 -18.54 -0.89
C LEU A 27 4.66 -19.88 -0.87
N SER A 28 5.09 -20.39 0.28
CA SER A 28 5.78 -21.70 0.37
C SER A 28 4.97 -22.87 -0.19
N ARG A 29 3.63 -22.78 -0.18
CA ARG A 29 2.71 -23.78 -0.74
C ARG A 29 2.21 -23.44 -2.15
N ALA A 30 2.58 -22.27 -2.67
CA ALA A 30 2.13 -21.81 -3.98
C ALA A 30 2.97 -22.41 -5.10
N ARG A 31 2.35 -22.64 -6.25
CA ARG A 31 3.07 -23.12 -7.45
C ARG A 31 3.62 -21.92 -8.21
N PHE A 32 4.93 -21.78 -8.26
CA PHE A 32 5.60 -20.80 -9.12
C PHE A 32 5.40 -21.15 -10.59
N ILE A 33 4.99 -20.16 -11.39
CA ILE A 33 4.79 -20.29 -12.82
C ILE A 33 5.97 -19.69 -13.58
N GLY A 34 6.41 -18.49 -13.22
CA GLY A 34 7.52 -17.84 -13.90
C GLY A 34 7.65 -16.35 -13.61
N PRO A 35 8.70 -15.71 -14.12
CA PRO A 35 8.82 -14.26 -14.12
C PRO A 35 7.83 -13.63 -15.11
N CYS A 36 7.37 -12.43 -14.79
CA CYS A 36 6.43 -11.66 -15.62
C CYS A 36 6.54 -10.17 -15.32
N ARG A 37 5.81 -9.34 -16.07
CA ARG A 37 5.69 -7.90 -15.82
C ARG A 37 4.26 -7.41 -16.00
N THR A 38 3.91 -6.28 -15.40
CA THR A 38 2.62 -5.64 -15.66
C THR A 38 2.50 -5.20 -17.12
N LYS A 39 1.35 -5.47 -17.74
CA LYS A 39 1.07 -5.04 -19.12
C LYS A 39 0.91 -3.53 -19.20
N GLN A 40 0.18 -2.94 -18.24
CA GLN A 40 0.15 -1.49 -18.05
C GLN A 40 1.28 -1.03 -17.15
N ARG A 41 1.61 0.26 -17.25
CA ARG A 41 2.52 0.92 -16.30
C ARG A 41 1.77 1.22 -15.01
N TYR A 42 2.47 1.06 -13.88
CA TYR A 42 1.99 1.49 -12.57
C TYR A 42 3.11 2.23 -11.81
N PRO A 43 2.76 3.21 -10.96
CA PRO A 43 3.72 3.75 -10.01
C PRO A 43 3.98 2.72 -8.91
N MET A 44 5.24 2.31 -8.77
CA MET A 44 5.72 1.52 -7.65
C MET A 44 6.90 2.24 -7.00
N LEU A 45 6.90 2.32 -5.67
CA LEU A 45 8.00 2.90 -4.90
C LEU A 45 8.14 2.22 -3.54
N ILE A 46 9.16 2.59 -2.79
CA ILE A 46 9.39 2.13 -1.43
C ILE A 46 8.93 3.22 -0.47
N ALA A 47 8.02 2.87 0.44
CA ALA A 47 7.48 3.81 1.42
C ALA A 47 7.10 3.13 2.74
N GLY A 48 6.65 3.96 3.68
CA GLY A 48 6.20 3.54 4.98
C GLY A 48 7.34 3.33 5.96
N PRO A 49 7.04 3.15 7.25
CA PRO A 49 8.04 2.92 8.30
C PRO A 49 8.82 1.61 8.12
N ARG A 50 8.33 0.72 7.26
CA ARG A 50 8.85 -0.63 7.04
C ARG A 50 9.63 -0.77 5.74
N PHE A 51 9.87 0.31 4.99
CA PHE A 51 10.50 0.26 3.67
C PHE A 51 9.81 -0.76 2.74
N ALA A 52 8.47 -0.75 2.74
CA ALA A 52 7.67 -1.70 1.97
C ALA A 52 7.54 -1.24 0.52
N PRO A 53 7.62 -2.15 -0.47
CA PRO A 53 7.24 -1.84 -1.84
C PRO A 53 5.73 -1.63 -1.90
N MET A 54 5.31 -0.49 -2.45
CA MET A 54 3.90 -0.15 -2.65
C MET A 54 3.69 0.19 -4.12
N MET A 55 2.71 -0.49 -4.74
CA MET A 55 2.21 -0.16 -6.07
C MET A 55 0.83 0.48 -5.94
N PHE A 56 0.58 1.54 -6.71
CA PHE A 56 -0.66 2.30 -6.67
C PHE A 56 -1.53 2.00 -7.89
N ASN A 57 -2.86 1.97 -7.70
CA ASN A 57 -3.82 1.70 -8.77
C ASN A 57 -4.03 2.95 -9.66
N GLU A 58 -2.98 3.31 -10.39
CA GLU A 58 -2.92 4.46 -11.30
C GLU A 58 -2.45 3.97 -12.68
N PRO A 59 -3.27 3.14 -13.36
CA PRO A 59 -2.89 2.48 -14.60
C PRO A 59 -2.46 3.47 -15.68
N GLY A 60 -1.40 3.13 -16.41
CA GLY A 60 -0.85 3.95 -17.49
C GLY A 60 0.21 4.96 -17.04
N SER A 61 0.42 5.14 -15.74
CA SER A 61 1.46 5.99 -15.16
C SER A 61 2.60 5.15 -14.54
N GLY A 62 3.78 5.73 -14.34
CA GLY A 62 4.92 4.99 -13.77
C GLY A 62 5.61 4.05 -14.76
N LEU A 63 5.93 2.82 -14.35
CA LEU A 63 6.77 1.88 -15.09
C LEU A 63 6.10 0.50 -15.21
N HIS A 64 6.58 -0.34 -16.13
CA HIS A 64 6.16 -1.75 -16.19
C HIS A 64 6.86 -2.52 -15.09
N VAL A 65 6.10 -2.94 -14.08
CA VAL A 65 6.67 -3.55 -12.87
C VAL A 65 6.96 -5.01 -13.12
N SER A 66 8.21 -5.41 -12.89
CA SER A 66 8.68 -6.80 -12.93
C SER A 66 8.35 -7.54 -11.65
N GLY A 67 7.94 -8.79 -11.79
CA GLY A 67 7.63 -9.65 -10.66
C GLY A 67 7.54 -11.12 -11.05
N GLU A 68 6.77 -11.85 -10.26
CA GLU A 68 6.65 -13.30 -10.33
C GLU A 68 5.17 -13.70 -10.33
N LEU A 69 4.85 -14.73 -11.11
CA LEU A 69 3.52 -15.31 -11.21
C LEU A 69 3.44 -16.62 -10.43
N TYR A 70 2.39 -16.75 -9.63
CA TYR A 70 2.06 -17.94 -8.86
C TYR A 70 0.63 -18.39 -9.11
N THR A 71 0.39 -19.70 -9.08
CA THR A 71 -0.93 -20.26 -8.85
C THR A 71 -1.08 -20.61 -7.37
N VAL A 72 -2.17 -20.17 -6.75
CA VAL A 72 -2.49 -20.36 -5.33
C VAL A 72 -3.85 -21.02 -5.17
N ASP A 73 -4.04 -21.77 -4.09
CA ASP A 73 -5.38 -22.22 -3.67
C ASP A 73 -6.07 -21.14 -2.82
N GLU A 74 -7.35 -21.36 -2.51
CA GLU A 74 -8.15 -20.44 -1.70
C GLU A 74 -7.55 -20.17 -0.32
N TRP A 75 -6.91 -21.17 0.30
CA TRP A 75 -6.30 -21.02 1.62
C TRP A 75 -5.08 -20.08 1.56
N VAL A 76 -4.20 -20.28 0.58
CA VAL A 76 -3.04 -19.41 0.35
C VAL A 76 -3.52 -18.00 0.00
N LEU A 77 -4.55 -17.87 -0.83
CA LEU A 77 -5.09 -16.57 -1.19
C LEU A 77 -5.63 -15.81 0.04
N ALA A 78 -6.39 -16.48 0.91
CA ALA A 78 -6.89 -15.88 2.16
C ALA A 78 -5.76 -15.49 3.13
N LYS A 79 -4.69 -16.29 3.19
CA LYS A 79 -3.49 -15.96 3.98
C LYS A 79 -2.81 -14.70 3.45
N LEU A 80 -2.67 -14.57 2.12
CA LEU A 80 -2.12 -13.37 1.49
C LEU A 80 -3.00 -12.13 1.75
N ASP A 81 -4.32 -12.25 1.66
CA ASP A 81 -5.25 -11.17 2.01
C ASP A 81 -5.02 -10.65 3.43
N SER A 82 -4.84 -11.56 4.39
CA SER A 82 -4.55 -11.22 5.78
C SER A 82 -3.19 -10.51 5.91
N MET A 83 -2.13 -11.03 5.29
CA MET A 83 -0.79 -10.42 5.30
C MET A 83 -0.80 -9.02 4.68
N GLU A 84 -1.57 -8.82 3.63
CA GLU A 84 -1.68 -7.56 2.89
C GLU A 84 -2.76 -6.63 3.45
N SER A 85 -3.33 -6.96 4.61
CA SER A 85 -4.33 -6.14 5.33
C SER A 85 -5.57 -5.80 4.49
N ILE A 86 -6.00 -6.72 3.63
CA ILE A 86 -7.25 -6.58 2.87
C ILE A 86 -8.42 -6.39 3.84
N GLY A 87 -9.30 -5.45 3.50
CA GLY A 87 -10.39 -4.98 4.37
C GLY A 87 -10.04 -3.75 5.22
N LYS A 88 -8.75 -3.39 5.36
CA LYS A 88 -8.34 -2.10 5.95
C LYS A 88 -8.28 -1.00 4.89
N PRO A 89 -8.66 0.25 5.21
CA PRO A 89 -8.61 1.37 4.26
C PRO A 89 -7.26 1.50 3.56
N GLY A 90 -7.29 1.66 2.24
CA GLY A 90 -6.09 1.83 1.42
C GLY A 90 -5.34 0.55 1.06
N ASN A 91 -5.86 -0.64 1.35
CA ASN A 91 -5.28 -1.92 0.95
C ASN A 91 -6.24 -2.63 -0.01
N PHE A 92 -5.74 -3.01 -1.19
CA PHE A 92 -6.58 -3.50 -2.27
C PHE A 92 -6.00 -4.79 -2.87
N ARG A 93 -6.88 -5.73 -3.19
CA ARG A 93 -6.60 -6.82 -4.12
C ARG A 93 -7.43 -6.58 -5.37
N ILE A 94 -6.76 -6.37 -6.50
CA ILE A 94 -7.43 -6.09 -7.77
C ILE A 94 -6.97 -7.08 -8.84
N LEU A 95 -7.67 -7.11 -9.97
CA LEU A 95 -7.26 -7.85 -11.16
C LEU A 95 -6.56 -6.92 -12.14
N ILE A 96 -5.39 -7.31 -12.62
CA ILE A 96 -4.66 -6.59 -13.69
C ILE A 96 -4.16 -7.57 -14.74
N GLU A 97 -3.87 -7.06 -15.94
CA GLU A 97 -3.18 -7.84 -16.97
C GLU A 97 -1.65 -7.80 -16.76
N ILE A 98 -1.02 -8.96 -16.88
CA ILE A 98 0.44 -9.11 -16.92
C ILE A 98 0.87 -9.76 -18.24
N ASP A 99 2.11 -9.47 -18.65
CA ASP A 99 2.80 -10.16 -19.73
C ASP A 99 3.78 -11.18 -19.14
N PRO A 100 3.60 -12.48 -19.37
CA PRO A 100 4.61 -13.48 -19.05
C PRO A 100 5.88 -13.26 -19.89
N VAL A 101 7.06 -13.60 -19.34
CA VAL A 101 8.33 -13.46 -20.09
C VAL A 101 8.40 -14.40 -21.32
N ALA A 102 7.54 -15.42 -21.39
CA ALA A 102 7.62 -16.53 -22.35
C ALA A 102 6.80 -16.36 -23.65
N GLY A 103 6.57 -15.14 -24.15
CA GLY A 103 5.81 -14.93 -25.39
C GLY A 103 4.35 -15.41 -25.35
N GLU A 104 3.88 -15.78 -24.15
CA GLU A 104 2.50 -16.16 -23.90
C GLU A 104 1.59 -14.92 -23.92
N PRO A 105 0.30 -15.09 -24.23
CA PRO A 105 -0.66 -13.99 -24.15
C PRO A 105 -0.69 -13.36 -22.76
N SER A 106 -1.05 -12.07 -22.71
CA SER A 106 -1.31 -11.42 -21.43
C SER A 106 -2.43 -12.16 -20.68
N ILE A 107 -2.29 -12.29 -19.36
CA ILE A 107 -3.29 -12.96 -18.50
C ILE A 107 -3.75 -12.03 -17.39
N LEU A 108 -5.01 -12.20 -16.98
CA LEU A 108 -5.60 -11.47 -15.86
C LEU A 108 -5.26 -12.17 -14.54
N VAL A 109 -4.71 -11.43 -13.58
CA VAL A 109 -4.18 -11.97 -12.31
C VAL A 109 -4.49 -11.05 -11.14
N HIS A 110 -4.57 -11.62 -9.94
CA HIS A 110 -4.66 -10.86 -8.71
C HIS A 110 -3.33 -10.17 -8.37
N VAL A 111 -3.41 -8.95 -7.85
CA VAL A 111 -2.27 -8.19 -7.33
C VAL A 111 -2.68 -7.39 -6.11
N TYR A 112 -1.76 -7.23 -5.16
CA TYR A 112 -1.94 -6.40 -3.97
C TYR A 112 -1.39 -5.00 -4.21
N MET A 113 -2.24 -3.99 -4.02
CA MET A 113 -1.91 -2.58 -4.20
C MET A 113 -2.29 -1.77 -2.96
N LYS A 114 -1.68 -0.60 -2.82
CA LYS A 114 -1.94 0.33 -1.71
C LYS A 114 -2.47 1.66 -2.24
N SER A 115 -3.09 2.44 -1.36
CA SER A 115 -3.37 3.86 -1.58
C SER A 115 -2.10 4.68 -1.35
N ARG A 116 -1.92 5.78 -2.09
CA ARG A 116 -0.86 6.77 -1.81
C ARG A 116 -0.91 7.34 -0.40
N SER A 117 -2.07 7.36 0.24
CA SER A 117 -2.21 7.81 1.63
C SER A 117 -1.43 6.97 2.64
N LEU A 118 -1.02 5.75 2.27
CA LEU A 118 -0.18 4.86 3.09
C LEU A 118 1.32 5.04 2.80
N ALA A 119 1.67 5.79 1.76
CA ALA A 119 3.04 5.94 1.28
C ALA A 119 3.77 7.08 2.00
N ASP A 120 3.89 6.99 3.33
CA ASP A 120 4.59 7.98 4.16
C ASP A 120 5.44 7.31 5.25
N PRO A 121 6.74 7.64 5.37
CA PRO A 121 7.52 8.46 4.45
C PRO A 121 7.85 7.71 3.15
N ILE A 122 8.15 8.46 2.08
CA ILE A 122 8.66 7.92 0.82
C ILE A 122 10.18 7.78 0.90
N HIS A 123 10.70 6.62 0.49
CA HIS A 123 12.13 6.28 0.57
C HIS A 123 12.82 6.07 -0.78
N SER A 124 12.08 6.18 -1.89
CA SER A 124 12.60 6.02 -3.24
C SER A 124 11.83 6.83 -4.27
N GLY A 125 12.41 6.97 -5.48
CA GLY A 125 11.66 7.30 -6.68
C GLY A 125 10.82 6.12 -7.18
N LEU A 126 10.28 6.25 -8.41
CA LEU A 126 9.56 5.17 -9.09
C LEU A 126 10.52 4.04 -9.49
N LEU A 127 10.04 2.81 -9.38
CA LEU A 127 10.80 1.59 -9.62
C LEU A 127 10.02 0.68 -10.58
N ASP A 128 10.74 0.01 -11.47
CA ASP A 128 10.23 -1.10 -12.28
C ASP A 128 10.52 -2.47 -11.63
N ARG A 129 11.44 -2.53 -10.67
CA ARG A 129 11.80 -3.75 -9.96
C ARG A 129 12.15 -3.47 -8.50
N TYR A 130 11.66 -4.32 -7.61
CA TYR A 130 12.01 -4.28 -6.19
C TYR A 130 13.22 -5.16 -5.87
N GLU A 131 14.28 -4.57 -5.34
CA GLU A 131 15.51 -5.25 -4.91
C GLU A 131 16.01 -4.80 -3.52
N ASP A 132 15.28 -3.89 -2.87
CA ASP A 132 15.67 -3.32 -1.57
C ASP A 132 15.61 -4.35 -0.44
N ARG A 133 16.56 -4.28 0.49
CA ARG A 133 16.75 -5.22 1.60
C ARG A 133 16.50 -4.60 2.98
N ARG A 134 16.08 -3.34 3.05
CA ARG A 134 15.77 -2.61 4.29
C ARG A 134 14.39 -2.94 4.86
N PHE A 135 13.60 -3.77 4.17
CA PHE A 135 12.27 -4.13 4.65
C PHE A 135 12.32 -4.76 6.04
N THR A 136 11.51 -4.21 6.95
CA THR A 136 11.36 -4.75 8.31
C THR A 136 9.99 -5.39 8.48
N ARG A 137 9.97 -6.53 9.18
CA ARG A 137 8.72 -7.13 9.64
C ARG A 137 8.13 -6.26 10.75
N GLU A 138 6.80 -6.26 10.87
CA GLU A 138 6.15 -5.65 12.03
C GLU A 138 6.67 -6.36 13.28
N ASP A 139 7.12 -5.57 14.25
CA ASP A 139 7.47 -6.09 15.55
C ASP A 139 6.18 -6.11 16.38
N PRO A 140 5.61 -7.28 16.73
CA PRO A 140 4.38 -7.36 17.51
C PRO A 140 4.48 -6.66 18.88
N ALA A 141 5.69 -6.34 19.34
CA ALA A 141 5.94 -5.64 20.60
C ALA A 141 5.91 -4.09 20.50
N LYS A 142 5.78 -3.50 19.30
CA LYS A 142 5.76 -2.04 19.15
C LYS A 142 4.34 -1.54 18.84
N PRO A 143 3.70 -0.75 19.72
CA PRO A 143 2.38 -0.22 19.42
C PRO A 143 2.44 0.69 18.20
N ALA A 144 1.40 0.61 17.35
CA ALA A 144 1.20 1.54 16.25
C ALA A 144 1.29 2.96 16.82
N ARG A 145 2.13 3.80 16.24
CA ARG A 145 2.22 5.20 16.66
C ARG A 145 0.89 5.86 16.33
N ASP A 146 0.11 6.18 17.35
CA ASP A 146 -1.05 7.07 17.21
C ASP A 146 -0.55 8.37 16.61
N VAL A 147 -0.95 8.64 15.36
CA VAL A 147 -0.80 9.96 14.75
C VAL A 147 -1.82 10.84 15.45
N VAL A 148 -1.43 11.40 16.60
CA VAL A 148 -2.16 12.49 17.25
C VAL A 148 -2.14 13.65 16.26
N ARG A 149 -3.27 13.86 15.57
CA ARG A 149 -3.53 15.09 14.83
C ARG A 149 -3.67 16.19 15.86
N ASP A 150 -2.61 16.95 16.03
CA ASP A 150 -2.58 18.14 16.86
C ASP A 150 -3.50 19.20 16.22
N THR A 151 -4.78 19.17 16.59
CA THR A 151 -5.76 20.17 16.16
C THR A 151 -5.56 21.38 17.07
N ARG A 152 -4.65 22.27 16.69
CA ARG A 152 -4.50 23.56 17.36
C ARG A 152 -5.70 24.45 17.02
N MET A 153 -6.73 24.37 17.86
CA MET A 153 -7.82 25.34 17.96
C MET A 153 -7.24 26.73 18.23
N GLN A 154 -7.37 27.67 17.29
CA GLN A 154 -7.22 29.09 17.59
C GLN A 154 -8.55 29.58 18.17
N ALA A 155 -8.61 29.68 19.49
CA ALA A 155 -9.59 30.51 20.19
C ALA A 155 -9.05 31.94 20.24
N GLY A 156 -9.64 32.85 19.47
CA GLY A 156 -9.47 34.29 19.66
C GLY A 156 -10.38 34.77 20.80
N PRO A 157 -9.92 35.64 21.71
CA PRO A 157 -10.71 36.03 22.87
C PRO A 157 -11.80 37.03 22.48
N ASN A 158 -13.03 36.73 22.89
CA ASN A 158 -14.13 37.68 22.98
C ASN A 158 -14.16 38.21 24.41
N LEU A 159 -13.94 39.51 24.63
CA LEU A 159 -14.28 40.20 25.88
C LEU A 159 -15.14 41.41 25.52
N GLY A 160 -16.41 41.34 25.91
CA GLY A 160 -17.37 42.43 25.81
C GLY A 160 -17.51 43.22 27.12
N GLU A 161 -18.28 44.31 27.00
CA GLU A 161 -18.93 45.13 28.04
C GLU A 161 -17.98 46.03 28.86
N GLY A 162 -18.14 47.35 29.00
CA GLY A 162 -19.32 48.21 28.88
C GLY A 162 -19.50 48.95 30.21
N THR A 163 -19.37 50.28 30.28
CA THR A 163 -20.07 51.15 31.25
C THR A 163 -19.86 52.65 31.00
N LYS A 164 -20.98 53.36 31.11
CA LYS A 164 -21.30 54.81 31.05
C LYS A 164 -20.48 55.71 32.00
N ALA A 165 -20.22 56.97 31.62
CA ALA A 165 -20.97 58.17 32.07
C ALA A 165 -20.21 59.53 31.94
N ARG A 166 -20.95 60.54 31.45
CA ARG A 166 -21.01 61.99 31.80
C ARG A 166 -19.82 62.97 31.59
N SER A 167 -20.11 63.96 30.73
CA SER A 167 -20.02 65.44 30.90
C SER A 167 -18.84 66.06 31.65
N THR A 168 -18.11 66.98 31.01
CA THR A 168 -18.26 68.46 31.10
C THR A 168 -17.15 69.16 30.30
N SER A 169 -17.51 70.22 29.57
CA SER A 169 -16.61 71.25 28.99
C SER A 169 -15.79 71.97 30.09
N PRO A 170 -14.70 72.74 29.79
CA PRO A 170 -14.79 74.01 29.03
C PRO A 170 -13.58 74.38 28.12
N ARG A 171 -13.88 75.35 27.24
CA ARG A 171 -13.09 76.44 26.60
C ARG A 171 -11.56 76.44 26.78
N ASP A 172 -10.84 76.62 25.67
CA ASP A 172 -10.43 77.94 25.15
C ASP A 172 -10.32 77.90 23.61
#